data_AF-A0A395U0I8-F1
#
_entry.id   AF-A0A395U0I8-F1
#
_cell.length_a   1.000
_cell.length_b   1.000
_cell.length_c   1.000
_cell.angle_alpha   90.00
_cell.angle_beta   90.00
_cell.angle_gamma   90.00
#
_symmetry.space_group_name_H-M   'P 1'
#
loop_
_entity.id
_entity.type
_entity.pdbx_description
1 polymer ?
#
loop_
_entity_poly.entity_id
_entity_poly.type
_entity_poly.pdbx_seq_one_letter_code
_entity_poly.pdbx_strand_id
1 'polypeptide(L)'
;MKIGFEFNTDQGVATVVGETQDYLYSVHLSPSPKDGEQFDGEITIITAFKDMPERLLGAFRFNDVVEHAANSIDLILPNGHKLFSADECKKVDIETWKVLIKKYRIAPTELVAPSDYS
;
A
#
# COMPACT_ATOMS: atom_id res chain seq x y z
N MET A 1 -4.29 5.19 14.64
CA MET A 1 -2.85 4.79 14.70
C MET A 1 -2.02 5.90 14.05
N LYS A 2 -0.72 6.03 14.35
CA LYS A 2 0.14 7.07 13.76
C LYS A 2 0.85 6.54 12.51
N ILE A 3 1.13 7.41 11.54
CA ILE A 3 2.00 7.07 10.39
C ILE A 3 3.36 6.56 10.91
N GLY A 4 3.84 5.47 10.32
CA GLY A 4 5.05 4.76 10.73
C GLY A 4 4.84 3.71 11.82
N PHE A 5 3.65 3.65 12.43
CA PHE A 5 3.32 2.58 13.38
C PHE A 5 3.32 1.23 12.67
N GLU A 6 3.97 0.25 13.28
CA GLU A 6 4.07 -1.12 12.79
C GLU A 6 3.31 -2.06 13.72
N PHE A 7 2.64 -3.04 13.13
CA PHE A 7 2.00 -4.11 13.87
C PHE A 7 2.14 -5.43 13.12
N ASN A 8 2.26 -6.52 13.88
CA ASN A 8 2.27 -7.87 13.35
C ASN A 8 0.84 -8.30 12.99
N THR A 9 0.74 -9.09 11.93
CA THR A 9 -0.47 -9.82 11.57
C THR A 9 -0.20 -11.32 11.72
N ASP A 10 -1.24 -12.15 11.58
CA ASP A 10 -1.06 -13.60 11.61
C ASP A 10 -0.16 -14.12 10.48
N GLN A 11 -0.01 -13.35 9.40
CA GLN A 11 0.72 -13.77 8.20
C GLN A 11 1.99 -12.95 7.94
N GLY A 12 2.18 -11.82 8.60
CA GLY A 12 3.30 -10.94 8.30
C GLY A 12 3.34 -9.66 9.14
N VAL A 13 3.68 -8.55 8.49
CA VAL A 13 3.84 -7.25 9.15
C VAL A 13 3.16 -6.14 8.35
N ALA A 14 2.50 -5.22 9.04
CA ALA A 14 1.91 -4.05 8.44
C ALA A 14 2.49 -2.77 9.03
N THR A 15 2.72 -1.76 8.20
CA THR A 15 3.15 -0.42 8.63
C THR A 15 2.20 0.62 8.07
N VAL A 16 1.67 1.49 8.94
CA VAL A 16 0.81 2.61 8.54
C VAL A 16 1.63 3.58 7.69
N VAL A 17 1.24 3.78 6.44
CA VAL A 17 1.98 4.65 5.50
C VAL A 17 1.26 5.96 5.22
N GLY A 18 -0.03 6.06 5.56
CA GLY A 18 -0.74 7.33 5.46
C GLY A 18 -2.19 7.26 5.90
N GLU A 19 -2.87 8.37 5.65
CA GLU A 19 -4.29 8.53 5.93
C GLU A 19 -4.98 9.42 4.89
N THR A 20 -6.28 9.21 4.74
CA THR A 20 -7.24 10.09 4.06
C THR A 20 -8.04 10.87 5.11
N GLN A 21 -9.18 11.48 4.76
CA GLN A 21 -10.07 12.08 5.74
C GLN A 21 -10.60 11.04 6.74
N ASP A 22 -11.07 9.91 6.23
CA ASP A 22 -11.83 8.91 7.03
C ASP A 22 -11.04 7.62 7.33
N TYR A 23 -9.97 7.36 6.57
CA TYR A 23 -9.27 6.06 6.60
C TYR A 23 -7.78 6.20 6.91
N LEU A 24 -7.23 5.16 7.53
CA LEU A 24 -5.80 4.87 7.58
C LEU A 24 -5.48 3.79 6.56
N TYR A 25 -4.32 3.87 5.93
CA TYR A 25 -3.81 2.81 5.06
C TYR A 25 -2.41 2.38 5.45
N SER A 26 -2.19 1.08 5.40
CA SER A 26 -0.95 0.42 5.80
C SER A 26 -0.44 -0.46 4.67
N VAL A 27 0.87 -0.44 4.41
CA VAL A 27 1.50 -1.46 3.59
C VAL A 27 1.65 -2.71 4.43
N HIS A 28 1.24 -3.85 3.90
CA HIS A 28 1.33 -5.16 4.53
C HIS A 28 2.16 -6.10 3.67
N LEU A 29 3.11 -6.76 4.31
CA LEU A 29 4.07 -7.68 3.71
C LEU A 29 3.79 -9.06 4.28
N SER A 30 3.44 -10.00 3.40
CA SER A 30 3.13 -11.39 3.75
C SER A 30 3.95 -12.35 2.88
N PRO A 31 4.92 -13.09 3.45
CA PRO A 31 5.28 -13.17 4.86
C PRO A 31 5.98 -11.91 5.38
N SER A 32 6.31 -11.84 6.68
CA SER A 32 7.21 -10.79 7.17
C SER A 32 8.58 -10.87 6.48
N PRO A 33 9.16 -9.74 6.03
CA PRO A 33 10.51 -9.73 5.48
C PRO A 33 11.54 -10.23 6.49
N LYS A 34 12.56 -10.93 6.00
CA LYS A 34 13.70 -11.38 6.80
C LYS A 34 14.95 -10.61 6.41
N ASP A 35 15.73 -10.24 7.41
CA ASP A 35 16.96 -9.48 7.19
C ASP A 35 17.95 -10.25 6.31
N GLY A 36 18.42 -9.61 5.24
CA GLY A 36 19.39 -10.17 4.31
C GLY A 36 18.83 -11.15 3.28
N GLU A 37 17.52 -11.43 3.30
CA GLU A 37 16.84 -12.25 2.29
C GLU A 37 16.09 -11.37 1.29
N GLN A 38 16.03 -11.80 0.02
CA GLN A 38 15.17 -11.17 -0.96
C GLN A 38 13.71 -11.41 -0.57
N PHE A 39 12.91 -10.35 -0.56
CA PHE A 39 11.48 -10.48 -0.35
C PHE A 39 10.79 -11.08 -1.58
N ASP A 40 10.08 -12.19 -1.41
CA ASP A 40 9.33 -12.92 -2.44
C ASP A 40 7.83 -13.07 -2.11
N GLY A 41 7.34 -12.27 -1.15
CA GLY A 41 5.97 -12.29 -0.67
C GLY A 41 4.99 -11.38 -1.41
N GLU A 42 3.74 -11.35 -0.93
CA GLU A 42 2.71 -10.44 -1.41
C GLU A 42 2.80 -9.09 -0.68
N ILE A 43 2.72 -8.01 -1.46
CA ILE A 43 2.59 -6.64 -0.96
C ILE A 43 1.15 -6.20 -1.14
N THR A 44 0.48 -5.93 -0.02
CA THR A 44 -0.92 -5.50 0.01
C THR A 44 -1.04 -4.16 0.71
N ILE A 45 -2.09 -3.41 0.39
CA ILE A 45 -2.49 -2.23 1.15
C ILE A 45 -3.74 -2.60 1.95
N ILE A 46 -3.66 -2.43 3.26
CA ILE A 46 -4.76 -2.61 4.18
C ILE A 46 -5.34 -1.25 4.52
N THR A 47 -6.65 -1.11 4.42
CA THR A 47 -7.39 0.10 4.79
C THR A 47 -8.26 -0.17 6.01
N ALA A 48 -8.34 0.80 6.92
CA ALA A 48 -9.19 0.73 8.12
C ALA A 48 -9.73 2.11 8.46
N PHE A 49 -10.87 2.17 9.15
CA PHE A 49 -11.43 3.44 9.63
C PHE A 49 -10.51 4.06 10.69
N LYS A 50 -10.35 5.39 10.69
CA LYS A 50 -9.54 6.09 11.71
C LYS A 50 -10.05 5.86 13.13
N ASP A 51 -11.37 5.91 13.29
CA ASP A 51 -12.03 5.84 14.59
C ASP A 51 -12.21 4.41 15.10
N MET A 52 -12.11 3.44 14.21
CA MET A 52 -12.24 2.00 14.48
C MET A 52 -11.20 1.23 13.66
N PRO A 53 -9.89 1.39 13.94
CA PRO A 53 -8.82 0.78 13.16
C PRO A 53 -8.81 -0.75 13.21
N GLU A 54 -9.45 -1.35 14.19
CA GLU A 54 -9.73 -2.79 14.28
C GLU A 54 -10.73 -3.28 13.22
N ARG A 55 -11.54 -2.37 12.64
CA ARG A 55 -12.47 -2.69 11.56
C ARG A 55 -11.79 -2.41 10.22
N LEU A 56 -11.18 -3.44 9.66
CA LEU A 56 -10.62 -3.40 8.32
C LEU A 56 -11.73 -3.10 7.31
N LEU A 57 -11.49 -2.11 6.47
CA LEU A 57 -12.36 -1.77 5.34
C LEU A 57 -12.09 -2.72 4.17
N GLY A 58 -10.83 -3.08 3.96
CA GLY A 58 -10.41 -4.01 2.93
C GLY A 58 -8.90 -4.12 2.78
N ALA A 59 -8.48 -5.14 2.04
CA ALA A 59 -7.11 -5.34 1.60
C ALA A 59 -7.09 -5.53 0.07
N PHE A 60 -6.09 -4.94 -0.59
CA PHE A 60 -5.93 -4.99 -2.04
C PHE A 60 -4.46 -5.07 -2.38
N ARG A 61 -4.14 -5.54 -3.59
CA ARG A 61 -2.75 -5.68 -4.01
C ARG A 61 -2.16 -4.31 -4.24
N PHE A 62 -0.90 -4.15 -3.84
CA PHE A 62 -0.20 -2.90 -4.07
C PHE A 62 -0.08 -2.59 -5.57
N ASN A 63 0.07 -3.62 -6.42
CA ASN A 63 0.10 -3.46 -7.88
C ASN A 63 -1.16 -2.80 -8.44
N ASP A 64 -2.34 -3.08 -7.88
CA ASP A 64 -3.58 -2.45 -8.32
C ASP A 64 -3.52 -0.93 -8.06
N VAL A 65 -2.96 -0.52 -6.92
CA VAL A 65 -2.75 0.91 -6.60
C VAL A 65 -1.80 1.57 -7.58
N VAL A 66 -0.69 0.90 -7.90
CA VAL A 66 0.32 1.38 -8.85
C VAL A 66 -0.31 1.56 -10.24
N GLU A 67 -1.08 0.58 -10.71
CA GLU A 67 -1.78 0.66 -11.99
C GLU A 67 -2.77 1.83 -12.03
N HIS A 68 -3.55 2.02 -10.95
CA HIS A 68 -4.53 3.10 -10.87
C HIS A 68 -3.85 4.48 -10.79
N ALA A 69 -2.74 4.58 -10.07
CA ALA A 69 -1.91 5.78 -9.99
C ALA A 69 -1.32 6.16 -11.35
N ALA A 70 -0.77 5.17 -12.08
CA ALA A 70 -0.15 5.36 -13.38
C ALA A 70 -1.17 5.81 -14.44
N ASN A 71 -2.36 5.18 -14.45
CA ASN A 71 -3.40 5.50 -15.41
C ASN A 71 -4.28 6.70 -15.00
N SER A 72 -4.04 7.30 -13.83
CA SER A 72 -4.86 8.38 -13.27
C SER A 72 -6.35 8.03 -13.19
N ILE A 73 -6.67 6.84 -12.68
CA ILE A 73 -8.03 6.32 -12.51
C ILE A 73 -8.35 6.10 -11.03
N ASP A 74 -9.62 6.28 -10.67
CA ASP A 74 -10.13 6.02 -9.31
C ASP A 74 -10.13 4.52 -9.03
N LEU A 75 -9.66 4.11 -7.85
CA LEU A 75 -9.77 2.73 -7.37
C LEU A 75 -11.16 2.53 -6.74
N ILE A 76 -11.99 1.74 -7.41
CA ILE A 76 -13.38 1.48 -7.03
C ILE A 76 -13.51 0.02 -6.60
N LEU A 77 -14.12 -0.21 -5.43
CA LEU A 77 -14.42 -1.55 -4.92
C LEU A 77 -15.49 -2.25 -5.78
N PRO A 78 -15.58 -3.59 -5.76
CA PRO A 78 -16.61 -4.33 -6.50
C PRO A 78 -18.05 -3.93 -6.16
N ASN A 79 -18.28 -3.36 -4.99
CA ASN A 79 -19.58 -2.84 -4.55
C ASN A 79 -19.89 -1.42 -5.10
N GLY A 80 -19.04 -0.88 -5.97
CA GLY A 80 -19.18 0.45 -6.56
C GLY A 80 -18.70 1.60 -5.67
N HIS A 81 -18.22 1.33 -4.45
CA HIS A 81 -17.71 2.36 -3.57
C HIS A 81 -16.29 2.77 -3.96
N LYS A 82 -16.06 4.07 -4.15
CA LYS A 82 -14.71 4.59 -4.39
C LYS A 82 -13.87 4.45 -3.12
N LEU A 83 -12.75 3.75 -3.24
CA LEU A 83 -11.80 3.59 -2.14
C LEU A 83 -10.77 4.71 -2.15
N PHE A 84 -10.14 4.92 -3.30
CA PHE A 84 -9.18 6.01 -3.52
C PHE A 84 -9.49 6.72 -4.84
N SER A 85 -9.40 8.04 -4.82
CA SER A 85 -9.28 8.83 -6.05
C SER A 85 -7.95 8.59 -6.75
N ALA A 86 -7.86 8.94 -8.02
CA ALA A 86 -6.60 8.90 -8.77
C ALA A 86 -5.42 9.60 -8.05
N ASP A 87 -5.66 10.74 -7.42
CA ASP A 87 -4.64 11.48 -6.67
C ASP A 87 -4.26 10.78 -5.35
N GLU A 88 -5.23 10.15 -4.69
CA GLU A 88 -4.96 9.32 -3.52
C GLU A 88 -4.16 8.08 -3.90
N CYS A 89 -4.43 7.43 -5.03
CA CYS A 89 -3.62 6.31 -5.53
C CYS A 89 -2.16 6.71 -5.71
N LYS A 90 -1.89 7.87 -6.33
CA LYS A 90 -0.52 8.42 -6.47
C LYS A 90 0.15 8.65 -5.12
N LYS A 91 -0.59 9.17 -4.15
CA LYS A 91 -0.07 9.39 -2.79
C LYS A 91 0.26 8.07 -2.09
N VAL A 92 -0.65 7.09 -2.16
CA VAL A 92 -0.47 5.77 -1.55
C VAL A 92 0.74 5.06 -2.17
N ASP A 93 0.90 5.11 -3.50
CA ASP A 93 2.06 4.60 -4.24
C ASP A 93 3.38 5.19 -3.71
N ILE A 94 3.48 6.52 -3.68
CA ILE A 94 4.67 7.23 -3.22
C ILE A 94 5.01 6.91 -1.75
N GLU A 95 4.03 6.95 -0.84
CA GLU A 95 4.28 6.70 0.58
C GLU A 95 4.61 5.23 0.85
N THR A 96 4.01 4.31 0.11
CA THR A 96 4.30 2.88 0.22
C THR A 96 5.73 2.59 -0.21
N TRP A 97 6.16 3.08 -1.38
CA TRP A 97 7.55 2.89 -1.84
C TRP A 97 8.58 3.48 -0.88
N LYS A 98 8.30 4.63 -0.27
CA LYS A 98 9.20 5.19 0.76
C LYS A 98 9.42 4.22 1.91
N VAL A 99 8.37 3.55 2.38
CA VAL A 99 8.47 2.58 3.47
C VAL A 99 9.16 1.30 3.00
N LEU A 100 8.76 0.74 1.85
CA LEU A 100 9.39 -0.46 1.27
C LEU A 100 10.91 -0.30 1.13
N ILE A 101 11.35 0.82 0.56
CA ILE A 101 12.77 1.08 0.30
C ILE A 101 13.53 1.40 1.59
N LYS A 102 13.00 2.31 2.43
CA LYS A 102 13.77 2.82 3.58
C LYS A 102 13.78 1.86 4.76
N LYS A 103 12.66 1.18 5.00
CA LYS A 103 12.47 0.31 6.17
C LYS A 103 12.79 -1.14 5.83
N TYR A 104 12.20 -1.66 4.76
CA TYR A 104 12.28 -3.09 4.44
C TYR A 104 13.36 -3.43 3.41
N ARG A 105 14.03 -2.43 2.82
CA ARG A 105 15.03 -2.61 1.75
C ARG A 105 14.48 -3.37 0.54
N ILE A 106 13.17 -3.26 0.31
CA ILE A 106 12.48 -3.82 -0.86
C ILE A 106 12.44 -2.76 -1.95
N ALA A 107 12.98 -3.10 -3.11
CA ALA A 107 12.97 -2.27 -4.31
C ALA A 107 12.08 -2.92 -5.39
N PRO A 108 11.60 -2.15 -6.39
CA PRO A 108 10.90 -2.72 -7.54
C PRO A 108 11.76 -3.79 -8.21
N THR A 109 11.19 -4.97 -8.43
CA THR A 109 11.88 -6.08 -9.11
C THR A 109 11.92 -5.91 -10.62
N GLU A 110 11.01 -5.12 -11.19
CA GLU A 110 11.03 -4.71 -12.58
C GLU A 110 11.16 -3.19 -12.67
N LEU A 111 12.21 -2.73 -13.35
CA LEU A 111 12.27 -1.39 -13.92
C LEU A 111 11.20 -1.30 -15.01
N VAL A 112 9.95 -1.03 -14.63
CA VAL A 112 9.01 -0.44 -15.59
C VAL A 112 9.49 1.00 -15.78
N ALA A 113 10.44 1.18 -16.69
CA ALA A 113 10.71 2.50 -17.22
C ALA A 113 9.36 3.03 -17.75
N PRO A 114 8.89 4.20 -17.32
CA PRO A 114 7.78 4.85 -18.01
C PRO A 114 8.18 4.88 -19.49
N SER A 115 7.37 4.30 -20.38
CA SER A 115 7.55 4.55 -21.80
C SER A 115 7.52 6.06 -21.95
N ASP A 116 8.62 6.64 -22.43
CA ASP A 116 8.82 8.08 -22.55
C ASP A 116 7.51 8.75 -23.00
N TYR A 117 6.91 9.54 -22.10
CA TYR A 117 5.86 10.47 -22.50
C TYR A 117 6.53 11.51 -23.40
N SER A 118 6.49 11.28 -24.71
CA SER A 118 6.79 12.24 -25.77
C SER A 118 5.57 12.45 -26.63
#